data_AF-A0AAE5C5B4-F1
#
_entry.id   AF-A0AAE5C5B4-F1
#
_cell.length_a   1.000
_cell.length_b   1.000
_cell.length_c   1.000
_cell.angle_alpha   90.00
_cell.angle_beta   90.00
_cell.angle_gamma   90.00
#
_symmetry.space_group_name_H-M   'P 1'
#
loop_
_entity.id
_entity.type
_entity.pdbx_description
1 polymer ?
#
loop_
_entity_poly.entity_id
_entity_poly.type
_entity_poly.pdbx_seq_one_letter_code
_entity_poly.pdbx_strand_id
1 'polypeptide(L)'
;MSEDRFSLLIIGGYGTFGGRLARLLGDEPRLRLLVGGRSLEKADDFVADLRTPKDGAEGLGSNNLGAMVQAVSFDRDGDLTEQLTRLRPHLVVDASGPFQSFGKDAYRVVEACIDLGIDYADIADSTGFVAGIGGLDAAAKAKGTFALSGLSSLPALSFAALDAMTPHFSRVDTVAAGIAPSAHVKIGLNVVRAISSYAGRQVPVLRHGQPASGRGLIDAMRVTVAPPGVKPLRSRKFLLVDAPDLKLLPARFADLKSSFTGVGTEPQVLQRMLSLAARLVHLRLLPSLLPFARLLQRASHAFAVGEHRGGMFVRVGGVDHAGKRLSCGWHLIAEGDDGPFIPVIGVDALVRRLLTGVRPENGARPAAGELQLADFEAAFQRFSITSGISMENEETPLPLYQRILGSAWERLPPALAALHAGGARVASGRARIERGGGLLARIVARAIGFPKAGEDVPVTVRFVRDGDREIWTRDFGGMVFRSWQAEAKGRDRDLLAEVFGPFRVLMALVPDGEKLRLVVRGWRFLGIPLPMFLAPGGDTYEEERDGRFHFHVEIGGRLTGLVVRYTGWLVVE
;
A
#
# COMPACT_ATOMS: atom_id res chain seq x y z
N MET A 1 -43.18 -9.08 -2.61
CA MET A 1 -42.65 -9.56 -3.89
C MET A 1 -41.15 -9.69 -3.71
N SER A 2 -40.63 -10.92 -3.62
CA SER A 2 -39.20 -11.14 -3.46
C SER A 2 -38.55 -10.93 -4.83
N GLU A 3 -37.93 -9.78 -5.05
CA GLU A 3 -36.90 -9.70 -6.09
C GLU A 3 -35.87 -10.80 -5.78
N ASP A 4 -35.55 -11.63 -6.78
CA ASP A 4 -34.65 -12.77 -6.58
C ASP A 4 -33.25 -12.23 -6.27
N ARG A 5 -32.84 -12.29 -5.00
CA ARG A 5 -31.56 -11.72 -4.54
C ARG A 5 -30.40 -12.51 -5.11
N PHE A 6 -29.31 -11.81 -5.43
CA PHE A 6 -28.08 -12.47 -5.87
C PHE A 6 -27.46 -13.24 -4.69
N SER A 7 -27.63 -14.56 -4.70
CA SER A 7 -27.06 -15.50 -3.73
C SER A 7 -25.55 -15.74 -3.92
N LEU A 8 -24.76 -15.44 -2.89
CA LEU A 8 -23.30 -15.60 -2.83
C LEU A 8 -22.92 -16.54 -1.69
N LEU A 9 -22.18 -17.61 -1.97
CA LEU A 9 -21.60 -18.48 -0.96
C LEU A 9 -20.13 -18.13 -0.70
N ILE A 10 -19.80 -17.81 0.56
CA ILE A 10 -18.41 -17.60 0.98
C ILE A 10 -17.92 -18.82 1.75
N ILE A 11 -17.02 -19.61 1.15
CA ILE A 11 -16.39 -20.77 1.81
C ILE A 11 -15.27 -20.25 2.72
N GLY A 12 -15.27 -20.69 3.99
CA GLY A 12 -14.43 -20.08 5.02
C GLY A 12 -14.98 -18.71 5.46
N GLY A 13 -16.30 -18.53 5.40
CA GLY A 13 -16.99 -17.26 5.59
C GLY A 13 -16.83 -16.61 6.97
N TYR A 14 -16.48 -17.39 8.01
CA TYR A 14 -16.15 -16.87 9.35
C TYR A 14 -14.64 -16.91 9.65
N GLY A 15 -13.82 -17.15 8.63
CA GLY A 15 -12.36 -17.07 8.71
C GLY A 15 -11.85 -15.63 8.62
N THR A 16 -10.52 -15.46 8.66
CA THR A 16 -9.88 -14.13 8.66
C THR A 16 -10.23 -13.27 7.45
N PHE A 17 -10.25 -13.85 6.25
CA PHE A 17 -10.58 -13.12 5.02
C PHE A 17 -12.06 -13.24 4.65
N GLY A 18 -12.63 -14.45 4.67
CA GLY A 18 -14.06 -14.65 4.40
C GLY A 18 -14.95 -13.79 5.31
N GLY A 19 -14.59 -13.66 6.59
CA GLY A 19 -15.33 -12.82 7.54
C GLY A 19 -15.14 -11.31 7.32
N ARG A 20 -14.05 -10.88 6.65
CA ARG A 20 -13.92 -9.47 6.22
C ARG A 20 -14.76 -9.22 4.98
N LEU A 21 -14.76 -10.14 4.02
CA LEU A 21 -15.62 -10.05 2.85
C LEU A 21 -17.10 -9.99 3.24
N ALA A 22 -17.53 -10.84 4.18
CA ALA A 22 -18.89 -10.83 4.70
C ALA A 22 -19.27 -9.48 5.35
N ARG A 23 -18.34 -8.82 6.05
CA ARG A 23 -18.54 -7.47 6.60
C ARG A 23 -18.66 -6.40 5.51
N LEU A 24 -17.83 -6.48 4.47
CA LEU A 24 -17.85 -5.50 3.37
C LEU A 24 -19.09 -5.59 2.49
N LEU A 25 -19.64 -6.79 2.33
CA LEU A 25 -20.84 -7.02 1.52
C LEU A 25 -22.13 -7.01 2.34
N GLY A 26 -22.04 -6.93 3.67
CA GLY A 26 -23.20 -6.93 4.57
C GLY A 26 -24.14 -5.75 4.34
N ASP A 27 -23.62 -4.64 3.80
CA ASP A 27 -24.37 -3.42 3.51
C ASP A 27 -25.26 -3.51 2.26
N GLU A 28 -25.10 -4.54 1.42
CA GLU A 28 -25.68 -4.57 0.08
C GLU A 28 -27.05 -5.31 0.06
N PRO A 29 -28.17 -4.60 -0.12
CA PRO A 29 -29.51 -5.17 -0.03
C PRO A 29 -29.89 -6.11 -1.17
N ARG A 30 -29.16 -6.12 -2.29
CA ARG A 30 -29.43 -7.06 -3.37
C ARG A 30 -28.85 -8.46 -3.11
N LEU A 31 -28.07 -8.64 -2.04
CA LEU A 31 -27.39 -9.90 -1.76
C LEU A 31 -28.15 -10.80 -0.79
N ARG A 32 -28.04 -12.11 -1.06
CA ARG A 32 -28.21 -13.19 -0.09
C ARG A 32 -26.82 -13.77 0.18
N LEU A 33 -26.26 -13.50 1.36
CA LEU A 33 -24.92 -13.93 1.75
C LEU A 33 -24.99 -15.22 2.56
N LEU A 34 -24.44 -16.30 2.01
CA LEU A 34 -24.28 -17.58 2.68
C LEU A 34 -22.88 -17.67 3.29
N VAL A 35 -22.80 -17.61 4.61
CA VAL A 35 -21.54 -17.73 5.37
C VAL A 35 -21.27 -19.21 5.61
N GLY A 36 -20.40 -19.80 4.78
CA GLY A 36 -20.14 -21.24 4.74
C GLY A 36 -18.86 -21.67 5.45
N GLY A 37 -18.94 -22.77 6.19
CA GLY A 37 -17.78 -23.51 6.69
C GLY A 37 -18.16 -24.81 7.40
N ARG A 38 -17.17 -25.59 7.85
CA ARG A 38 -17.38 -26.92 8.43
C ARG A 38 -18.17 -26.95 9.74
N SER A 39 -18.27 -25.83 10.44
CA SER A 39 -18.97 -25.72 11.73
C SER A 39 -20.11 -24.71 11.58
N LEU A 40 -21.33 -25.24 11.53
CA LEU A 40 -22.55 -24.42 11.48
C LEU A 40 -22.64 -23.50 12.71
N GLU A 41 -22.36 -24.02 13.90
CA GLU A 41 -22.32 -23.26 15.15
C GLU A 41 -21.42 -22.01 15.06
N LYS A 42 -20.19 -22.16 14.54
CA LYS A 42 -19.28 -21.01 14.35
C LYS A 42 -19.77 -20.01 13.29
N ALA A 43 -20.46 -20.51 12.27
CA ALA A 43 -21.08 -19.65 11.27
C ALA A 43 -22.25 -18.87 11.87
N ASP A 44 -23.09 -19.52 12.69
CA ASP A 44 -24.19 -18.89 13.41
C ASP A 44 -23.69 -17.82 14.39
N ASP A 45 -22.68 -18.14 15.21
CA ASP A 45 -22.05 -17.20 16.13
C ASP A 45 -21.51 -15.96 15.40
N PHE A 46 -20.88 -16.17 14.25
CA PHE A 46 -20.34 -15.10 13.44
C PHE A 46 -21.45 -14.24 12.80
N VAL A 47 -22.52 -14.86 12.29
CA VAL A 47 -23.68 -14.13 11.73
C VAL A 47 -24.42 -13.36 12.82
N ALA A 48 -24.50 -13.90 14.04
CA ALA A 48 -25.03 -13.18 15.20
C ALA A 48 -24.17 -11.96 15.54
N ASP A 49 -22.84 -12.11 15.57
CA ASP A 49 -21.89 -11.00 15.79
C ASP A 49 -21.97 -9.94 14.69
N LEU A 50 -22.18 -10.33 13.42
CA LEU A 50 -22.40 -9.38 12.32
C LEU A 50 -23.67 -8.55 12.48
N ARG A 51 -24.75 -9.15 13.02
CA ARG A 51 -26.04 -8.48 13.23
C ARG A 51 -26.01 -7.57 14.47
N THR A 52 -25.35 -8.04 15.52
CA THR A 52 -25.27 -7.35 16.80
C THR A 52 -23.86 -7.49 17.35
N PRO A 53 -22.95 -6.56 17.01
CA PRO A 53 -21.55 -6.64 17.42
C PRO A 53 -21.41 -6.64 18.94
N LYS A 54 -20.67 -7.62 19.49
CA LYS A 54 -20.54 -7.80 20.94
C LYS A 54 -19.83 -6.64 21.66
N ASP A 55 -19.03 -5.87 20.93
CA ASP A 55 -18.18 -4.81 21.51
C ASP A 55 -18.73 -3.38 21.30
N GLY A 56 -19.94 -3.23 20.76
CA GLY A 56 -20.52 -1.91 20.43
C GLY A 56 -19.72 -1.12 19.37
N ALA A 57 -18.67 -1.71 18.82
CA ALA A 57 -17.88 -1.12 17.75
C ALA A 57 -18.69 -1.15 16.45
N GLU A 58 -18.98 0.03 15.91
CA GLU A 58 -19.21 0.22 14.48
C GLU A 58 -17.93 -0.19 13.75
N GLY A 59 -17.73 -1.49 13.56
CA GLY A 59 -16.64 -2.01 12.75
C GLY A 59 -16.74 -1.47 11.33
N LEU A 60 -15.59 -1.38 10.66
CA LEU A 60 -15.53 -1.04 9.24
C LEU A 60 -16.31 -2.09 8.43
N GLY A 61 -17.39 -1.65 7.77
CA GLY A 61 -18.43 -2.48 7.14
C GLY A 61 -19.76 -2.33 7.90
N SER A 62 -20.74 -1.64 7.31
CA SER A 62 -22.02 -1.27 7.95
C SER A 62 -22.63 -2.41 8.77
N ASN A 63 -22.82 -2.18 10.07
CA ASN A 63 -23.60 -3.08 10.94
C ASN A 63 -25.12 -2.87 10.78
N ASN A 64 -25.55 -1.97 9.89
CA ASN A 64 -26.88 -2.02 9.32
C ASN A 64 -26.83 -2.96 8.10
N LEU A 65 -27.10 -4.24 8.35
CA LEU A 65 -27.05 -5.25 7.30
C LEU A 65 -28.20 -5.02 6.32
N GLY A 66 -27.88 -4.52 5.12
CA GLY A 66 -28.81 -4.52 3.99
C GLY A 66 -29.01 -5.92 3.41
N ALA A 67 -27.94 -6.72 3.42
CA ALA A 67 -27.92 -8.06 2.87
C ALA A 67 -28.71 -9.08 3.72
N MET A 68 -29.29 -10.09 3.06
CA MET A 68 -29.85 -11.25 3.75
C MET A 68 -28.71 -12.22 4.09
N VAL A 69 -28.24 -12.20 5.34
CA VAL A 69 -27.12 -13.06 5.78
C VAL A 69 -27.63 -14.34 6.44
N GLN A 70 -27.11 -15.49 6.01
CA GLN A 70 -27.47 -16.82 6.49
C GLN A 70 -26.20 -17.66 6.77
N ALA A 71 -26.11 -18.28 7.93
CA ALA A 71 -25.09 -19.28 8.23
C ALA A 71 -25.42 -20.62 7.55
N VAL A 72 -24.42 -21.29 6.98
CA VAL A 72 -24.58 -22.60 6.36
C VAL A 72 -23.42 -23.52 6.67
N SER A 73 -23.70 -24.82 6.84
CA SER A 73 -22.65 -25.84 6.86
C SER A 73 -22.18 -26.08 5.43
N PHE A 74 -20.87 -25.95 5.21
CA PHE A 74 -20.24 -26.27 3.94
C PHE A 74 -18.86 -26.88 4.18
N ASP A 75 -18.68 -28.12 3.75
CA ASP A 75 -17.40 -28.82 3.75
C ASP A 75 -16.88 -28.97 2.32
N ARG A 76 -15.78 -28.27 2.03
CA ARG A 76 -15.11 -28.31 0.73
C ARG A 76 -14.62 -29.71 0.35
N ASP A 77 -14.37 -30.55 1.36
CA ASP A 77 -13.88 -31.92 1.16
C ASP A 77 -15.01 -32.95 1.09
N GLY A 78 -16.25 -32.53 1.39
CA GLY A 78 -17.46 -33.37 1.38
C GLY A 78 -18.11 -33.52 -0.01
N ASP A 79 -19.40 -33.89 -0.04
CA ASP A 79 -20.18 -34.01 -1.28
C ASP A 79 -20.54 -32.61 -1.81
N LEU A 80 -19.79 -32.13 -2.80
CA LEU A 80 -19.95 -30.78 -3.34
C LEU A 80 -21.22 -30.64 -4.16
N THR A 81 -21.60 -31.69 -4.89
CA THR A 81 -22.79 -31.68 -5.74
C THR A 81 -24.05 -31.54 -4.90
N GLU A 82 -24.18 -32.34 -3.84
CA GLU A 82 -25.32 -32.25 -2.91
C GLU A 82 -25.39 -30.87 -2.26
N GLN A 83 -24.27 -30.40 -1.69
CA GLN A 83 -24.23 -29.15 -0.94
C GLN A 83 -24.56 -27.94 -1.83
N LEU A 84 -23.97 -27.85 -3.02
CA LEU A 84 -24.20 -26.74 -3.95
C LEU A 84 -25.60 -26.77 -4.55
N THR A 85 -26.13 -27.95 -4.89
CA THR A 85 -27.50 -28.12 -5.39
C THR A 85 -28.53 -27.70 -4.33
N ARG A 86 -28.27 -27.99 -3.05
CA ARG A 86 -29.14 -27.56 -1.94
C ARG A 86 -29.11 -26.05 -1.74
N LEU A 87 -27.92 -25.43 -1.79
CA LEU A 87 -27.73 -24.02 -1.47
C LEU A 87 -28.09 -23.06 -2.62
N ARG A 88 -27.93 -23.52 -3.88
CA ARG A 88 -28.16 -22.76 -5.13
C ARG A 88 -27.53 -21.35 -5.12
N PRO A 89 -26.22 -21.20 -4.88
CA PRO A 89 -25.55 -19.92 -5.07
C PRO A 89 -25.43 -19.58 -6.56
N HIS A 90 -25.44 -18.29 -6.89
CA HIS A 90 -25.06 -17.81 -8.23
C HIS A 90 -23.53 -17.72 -8.36
N LEU A 91 -22.86 -17.38 -7.25
CA LEU A 91 -21.40 -17.27 -7.16
C LEU A 91 -20.89 -17.95 -5.88
N VAL A 92 -19.80 -18.69 -6.02
CA VAL A 92 -19.01 -19.23 -4.90
C VAL A 92 -17.71 -18.46 -4.80
N VAL A 93 -17.39 -17.97 -3.60
CA VAL A 93 -16.09 -17.38 -3.26
C VAL A 93 -15.35 -18.29 -2.29
N ASP A 94 -14.22 -18.85 -2.71
CA ASP A 94 -13.36 -19.64 -1.83
C ASP A 94 -12.34 -18.76 -1.09
N ALA A 95 -12.51 -18.65 0.22
CA ALA A 95 -11.59 -18.00 1.15
C ALA A 95 -10.99 -18.99 2.18
N SER A 96 -11.01 -20.29 1.88
CA SER A 96 -10.71 -21.39 2.81
C SER A 96 -9.28 -21.96 2.72
N GLY A 97 -8.31 -21.13 2.33
CA GLY A 97 -6.89 -21.50 2.21
C GLY A 97 -6.25 -22.10 3.49
N PRO A 98 -4.99 -22.57 3.41
CA PRO A 98 -3.99 -22.21 2.41
C PRO A 98 -4.10 -23.05 1.14
N PHE A 99 -4.08 -22.37 -0.01
CA PHE A 99 -4.20 -22.99 -1.34
C PHE A 99 -2.97 -23.83 -1.71
N GLN A 100 -1.83 -23.59 -1.05
CA GLN A 100 -0.57 -24.32 -1.24
C GLN A 100 -0.62 -25.76 -0.73
N SER A 101 -1.58 -26.09 0.15
CA SER A 101 -1.73 -27.45 0.69
C SER A 101 -2.83 -28.27 0.00
N PHE A 102 -3.47 -27.72 -1.03
CA PHE A 102 -4.48 -28.48 -1.75
C PHE A 102 -3.79 -29.62 -2.51
N GLY A 103 -4.34 -30.83 -2.36
CA GLY A 103 -3.77 -32.06 -2.87
C GLY A 103 -3.99 -32.25 -4.37
N LYS A 104 -4.13 -33.51 -4.81
CA LYS A 104 -4.35 -33.85 -6.21
C LYS A 104 -5.65 -33.25 -6.77
N ASP A 105 -6.68 -33.17 -5.94
CA ASP A 105 -8.01 -32.67 -6.33
C ASP A 105 -8.18 -31.19 -5.97
N ALA A 106 -7.13 -30.38 -6.22
CA ALA A 106 -7.10 -28.99 -5.77
C ALA A 106 -8.26 -28.15 -6.30
N TYR A 107 -8.75 -28.47 -7.51
CA TYR A 107 -9.81 -27.72 -8.18
C TYR A 107 -11.22 -28.31 -8.02
N ARG A 108 -11.42 -29.32 -7.16
CA ARG A 108 -12.73 -29.99 -7.02
C ARG A 108 -13.93 -29.06 -6.78
N VAL A 109 -13.72 -27.96 -6.05
CA VAL A 109 -14.76 -26.93 -5.82
C VAL A 109 -15.07 -26.20 -7.12
N VAL A 110 -14.04 -25.84 -7.89
CA VAL A 110 -14.18 -25.16 -9.19
C VAL A 110 -14.91 -26.05 -10.18
N GLU A 111 -14.49 -27.32 -10.27
CA GLU A 111 -15.09 -28.33 -11.15
C GLU A 111 -16.58 -28.53 -10.82
N ALA A 112 -16.92 -28.70 -9.54
CA ALA A 112 -18.31 -28.80 -9.11
C ALA A 112 -19.14 -27.54 -9.41
N CYS A 113 -18.55 -26.34 -9.29
CA CYS A 113 -19.23 -25.11 -9.67
C CYS A 113 -19.50 -25.07 -11.18
N ILE A 114 -18.49 -25.38 -12.01
CA ILE A 114 -18.62 -25.43 -13.47
C ILE A 114 -19.70 -26.44 -13.90
N ASP A 115 -19.68 -27.64 -13.32
CA ASP A 115 -20.64 -28.71 -13.67
C ASP A 115 -22.09 -28.30 -13.41
N LEU A 116 -22.31 -27.57 -12.31
CA LEU A 116 -23.61 -27.05 -11.87
C LEU A 116 -23.99 -25.68 -12.47
N GLY A 117 -23.15 -25.08 -13.31
CA GLY A 117 -23.44 -23.77 -13.90
C GLY A 117 -23.34 -22.60 -12.91
N ILE A 118 -22.50 -22.74 -11.87
CA ILE A 118 -22.27 -21.75 -10.82
C ILE A 118 -20.94 -21.04 -11.10
N ASP A 119 -20.91 -19.72 -10.94
CA ASP A 119 -19.67 -18.97 -11.07
C ASP A 119 -18.75 -19.17 -9.87
N TYR A 120 -17.45 -19.06 -10.12
CA TYR A 120 -16.44 -19.26 -9.10
C TYR A 120 -15.43 -18.11 -9.04
N ALA A 121 -15.06 -17.75 -7.82
CA ALA A 121 -14.02 -16.79 -7.49
C ALA A 121 -13.21 -17.26 -6.27
N ASP A 122 -11.96 -16.85 -6.15
CA ASP A 122 -11.18 -17.05 -4.93
C ASP A 122 -10.18 -15.93 -4.67
N ILE A 123 -9.58 -15.96 -3.47
CA ILE A 123 -8.52 -15.04 -3.04
C ILE A 123 -7.16 -15.76 -2.95
N ALA A 124 -6.90 -16.75 -3.81
CA ALA A 124 -5.72 -17.57 -3.74
C ALA A 124 -4.42 -16.77 -3.97
N ASP A 125 -3.42 -17.08 -3.16
CA ASP A 125 -2.05 -16.54 -3.25
C ASP A 125 -1.03 -17.62 -3.63
N SER A 126 -1.49 -18.83 -3.96
CA SER A 126 -0.65 -19.94 -4.38
C SER A 126 -0.31 -19.83 -5.87
N THR A 127 0.97 -19.65 -6.20
CA THR A 127 1.45 -19.53 -7.58
C THR A 127 0.99 -20.67 -8.47
N GLY A 128 1.09 -21.92 -8.00
CA GLY A 128 0.69 -23.10 -8.77
C GLY A 128 -0.83 -23.19 -8.98
N PHE A 129 -1.61 -22.86 -7.96
CA PHE A 129 -3.07 -22.90 -8.02
C PHE A 129 -3.62 -21.80 -8.96
N VAL A 130 -3.16 -20.57 -8.77
CA VAL A 130 -3.60 -19.44 -9.58
C VAL A 130 -3.20 -19.62 -11.04
N ALA A 131 -1.96 -20.00 -11.33
CA ALA A 131 -1.52 -20.19 -12.72
C ALA A 131 -2.13 -21.42 -13.40
N GLY A 132 -2.55 -22.44 -12.62
CA GLY A 132 -3.09 -23.69 -13.15
C GLY A 132 -4.59 -23.65 -13.46
N ILE A 133 -5.34 -22.67 -12.95
CA ILE A 133 -6.80 -22.56 -13.13
C ILE A 133 -7.23 -22.54 -14.61
N GLY A 134 -6.36 -22.04 -15.50
CA GLY A 134 -6.60 -22.00 -16.94
C GLY A 134 -6.81 -23.36 -17.60
N GLY A 135 -6.41 -24.46 -16.94
CA GLY A 135 -6.70 -25.82 -17.41
C GLY A 135 -8.20 -26.15 -17.47
N LEU A 136 -9.05 -25.38 -16.79
CA LEU A 136 -10.50 -25.56 -16.77
C LEU A 136 -11.26 -24.63 -17.74
N ASP A 137 -10.54 -23.85 -18.55
CA ASP A 137 -11.14 -22.78 -19.37
C ASP A 137 -12.19 -23.30 -20.36
N ALA A 138 -11.86 -24.36 -21.08
CA ALA A 138 -12.77 -24.97 -22.06
C ALA A 138 -14.06 -25.48 -21.40
N ALA A 139 -13.95 -26.10 -20.21
CA ALA A 139 -15.10 -26.61 -19.47
C ALA A 139 -16.01 -25.47 -18.97
N ALA A 140 -15.42 -24.42 -18.39
CA ALA A 140 -16.15 -23.24 -17.94
C ALA A 140 -16.87 -22.53 -19.10
N LYS A 141 -16.20 -22.35 -20.25
CA LYS A 141 -16.82 -21.78 -21.47
C LYS A 141 -17.99 -22.60 -21.97
N ALA A 142 -17.85 -23.92 -22.02
CA ALA A 142 -18.91 -24.82 -22.47
C ALA A 142 -20.17 -24.76 -21.57
N LYS A 143 -19.98 -24.45 -20.28
CA LYS A 143 -21.05 -24.32 -19.28
C LYS A 143 -21.58 -22.89 -19.13
N GLY A 144 -20.95 -21.91 -19.78
CA GLY A 144 -21.36 -20.50 -19.67
C GLY A 144 -21.03 -19.87 -18.32
N THR A 145 -20.06 -20.40 -17.58
CA THR A 145 -19.62 -19.88 -16.29
C THR A 145 -18.26 -19.20 -16.39
N PHE A 146 -17.94 -18.37 -15.41
CA PHE A 146 -16.56 -17.92 -15.20
C PHE A 146 -15.96 -18.52 -13.93
N ALA A 147 -14.64 -18.71 -13.94
CA ALA A 147 -13.85 -19.10 -12.77
C ALA A 147 -12.60 -18.22 -12.67
N LEU A 148 -12.57 -17.33 -11.68
CA LEU A 148 -11.48 -16.35 -11.50
C LEU A 148 -10.65 -16.67 -10.25
N SER A 149 -9.36 -16.98 -10.43
CA SER A 149 -8.46 -17.28 -9.31
C SER A 149 -7.53 -16.13 -8.97
N GLY A 150 -7.40 -15.80 -7.69
CA GLY A 150 -6.48 -14.77 -7.20
C GLY A 150 -7.03 -13.35 -7.22
N LEU A 151 -8.30 -13.13 -6.83
CA LEU A 151 -8.93 -11.81 -6.65
C LEU A 151 -8.42 -11.06 -5.39
N SER A 152 -7.14 -11.20 -5.08
CA SER A 152 -6.50 -10.64 -3.91
C SER A 152 -5.49 -9.54 -4.26
N SER A 153 -4.68 -9.11 -3.28
CA SER A 153 -3.64 -8.10 -3.50
C SER A 153 -2.64 -8.51 -4.59
N LEU A 154 -2.33 -9.81 -4.66
CA LEU A 154 -1.50 -10.43 -5.69
C LEU A 154 -2.30 -11.65 -6.21
N PRO A 155 -2.64 -11.75 -7.51
CA PRO A 155 -2.28 -10.82 -8.60
C PRO A 155 -3.29 -9.71 -8.93
N ALA A 156 -4.54 -9.74 -8.45
CA ALA A 156 -5.57 -8.86 -9.02
C ALA A 156 -5.24 -7.35 -8.86
N LEU A 157 -4.96 -6.88 -7.64
CA LEU A 157 -4.62 -5.46 -7.42
C LEU A 157 -3.27 -5.07 -8.04
N SER A 158 -2.26 -5.94 -7.97
CA SER A 158 -0.95 -5.64 -8.55
C SER A 158 -1.00 -5.52 -10.07
N PHE A 159 -1.79 -6.37 -10.75
CA PHE A 159 -1.99 -6.28 -12.19
C PHE A 159 -2.87 -5.09 -12.57
N ALA A 160 -3.90 -4.76 -11.78
CA ALA A 160 -4.68 -3.54 -12.01
C ALA A 160 -3.80 -2.27 -11.94
N ALA A 161 -2.90 -2.19 -10.95
CA ALA A 161 -1.92 -1.11 -10.84
C ALA A 161 -0.90 -1.12 -11.99
N LEU A 162 -0.41 -2.29 -12.39
CA LEU A 162 0.48 -2.47 -13.53
C LEU A 162 -0.17 -2.01 -14.85
N ASP A 163 -1.42 -2.39 -15.10
CA ASP A 163 -2.15 -2.06 -16.31
C ASP A 163 -2.46 -0.55 -16.40
N ALA A 164 -2.64 0.13 -15.27
CA ALA A 164 -2.75 1.59 -15.23
C ALA A 164 -1.45 2.32 -15.61
N MET A 165 -0.28 1.71 -15.36
CA MET A 165 1.03 2.32 -15.65
C MET A 165 1.60 1.93 -17.02
N THR A 166 1.26 0.75 -17.52
CA THR A 166 1.82 0.18 -18.77
C THR A 166 1.62 1.06 -20.02
N PRO A 167 0.52 1.83 -20.20
CA PRO A 167 0.33 2.69 -21.37
C PRO A 167 1.46 3.71 -21.61
N HIS A 168 2.21 4.09 -20.57
CA HIS A 168 3.33 5.02 -20.68
C HIS A 168 4.61 4.39 -21.26
N PHE A 169 4.64 3.06 -21.42
CA PHE A 169 5.81 2.32 -21.87
C PHE A 169 5.62 1.81 -23.30
N SER A 170 6.66 1.94 -24.12
CA SER A 170 6.77 1.18 -25.38
C SER A 170 7.32 -0.22 -25.12
N ARG A 171 8.15 -0.37 -24.08
CA ARG A 171 8.68 -1.66 -23.64
C ARG A 171 8.89 -1.67 -22.13
N VAL A 172 8.38 -2.72 -21.48
CA VAL A 172 8.58 -2.98 -20.05
C VAL A 172 9.79 -3.89 -19.87
N ASP A 173 10.83 -3.40 -19.18
CA ASP A 173 12.06 -4.16 -18.91
C ASP A 173 12.01 -4.83 -17.52
N THR A 174 11.41 -4.19 -16.52
CA THR A 174 11.44 -4.66 -15.12
C THR A 174 10.11 -4.42 -14.43
N VAL A 175 9.66 -5.40 -13.63
CA VAL A 175 8.48 -5.26 -12.77
C VAL A 175 8.82 -5.73 -11.37
N ALA A 176 8.46 -4.94 -10.37
CA ALA A 176 8.70 -5.26 -8.98
C ALA A 176 7.48 -4.92 -8.13
N ALA A 177 7.00 -5.85 -7.32
CA ALA A 177 5.87 -5.64 -6.42
C ALA A 177 6.24 -6.02 -4.99
N GLY A 178 5.47 -5.51 -4.03
CA GLY A 178 5.58 -6.02 -2.68
C GLY A 178 4.55 -5.47 -1.70
N ILE A 179 4.28 -6.27 -0.67
CA ILE A 179 3.33 -5.98 0.40
C ILE A 179 4.07 -5.79 1.72
N ALA A 180 3.69 -4.75 2.45
CA ALA A 180 4.21 -4.42 3.75
C ALA A 180 3.04 -4.33 4.74
N PRO A 181 2.65 -5.43 5.41
CA PRO A 181 1.57 -5.37 6.39
C PRO A 181 1.96 -4.46 7.57
N SER A 182 0.94 -3.88 8.24
CA SER A 182 1.16 -3.17 9.51
C SER A 182 1.75 -4.12 10.56
N ALA A 183 2.63 -3.61 11.42
CA ALA A 183 3.20 -4.35 12.54
C ALA A 183 2.13 -4.85 13.54
N HIS A 184 0.97 -4.21 13.54
CA HIS A 184 -0.16 -4.50 14.44
C HIS A 184 -1.18 -5.46 13.84
N VAL A 185 -1.05 -5.83 12.56
CA VAL A 185 -1.95 -6.83 11.95
C VAL A 185 -1.73 -8.19 12.59
N LYS A 186 -2.81 -8.78 13.09
CA LYS A 186 -2.82 -10.19 13.53
C LYS A 186 -2.79 -11.12 12.32
N ILE A 187 -1.58 -11.53 11.91
CA ILE A 187 -1.40 -12.46 10.80
C ILE A 187 -1.98 -13.84 11.17
N GLY A 188 -2.83 -14.38 10.30
CA GLY A 188 -3.45 -15.70 10.47
C GLY A 188 -2.46 -16.85 10.26
N LEU A 189 -2.70 -17.99 10.91
CA LEU A 189 -1.77 -19.12 10.89
C LEU A 189 -1.57 -19.70 9.48
N ASN A 190 -2.60 -19.65 8.63
CA ASN A 190 -2.53 -20.15 7.26
C ASN A 190 -1.54 -19.34 6.40
N VAL A 191 -1.51 -18.02 6.57
CA VAL A 191 -0.52 -17.14 5.92
C VAL A 191 0.89 -17.47 6.40
N VAL A 192 1.08 -17.66 7.72
CA VAL A 192 2.40 -18.03 8.27
C VAL A 192 2.85 -19.40 7.77
N ARG A 193 1.95 -20.38 7.67
CA ARG A 193 2.23 -21.70 7.08
C ARG A 193 2.61 -21.61 5.61
N ALA A 194 1.88 -20.82 4.81
CA ALA A 194 2.21 -20.57 3.41
C ALA A 194 3.63 -19.99 3.27
N ILE A 195 3.94 -18.92 4.00
CA ILE A 195 5.29 -18.32 4.01
C ILE A 195 6.37 -19.33 4.45
N SER A 196 6.07 -20.14 5.47
CA SER A 196 7.03 -21.12 6.02
C SER A 196 7.30 -22.30 5.09
N SER A 197 6.37 -22.58 4.15
CA SER A 197 6.47 -23.69 3.20
C SER A 197 7.54 -23.49 2.13
N TYR A 198 7.79 -22.24 1.71
CA TYR A 198 8.80 -21.89 0.70
C TYR A 198 10.02 -21.15 1.29
N ALA A 199 10.04 -20.89 2.60
CA ALA A 199 11.17 -20.26 3.27
C ALA A 199 12.49 -21.02 3.03
N GLY A 200 13.50 -20.34 2.47
CA GLY A 200 14.81 -20.92 2.14
C GLY A 200 14.83 -21.80 0.88
N ARG A 201 13.65 -22.06 0.27
CA ARG A 201 13.52 -22.82 -0.97
C ARG A 201 13.71 -21.93 -2.19
N GLN A 202 13.83 -22.60 -3.33
CA GLN A 202 13.92 -21.95 -4.64
C GLN A 202 12.54 -21.39 -5.05
N VAL A 203 12.54 -20.15 -5.50
CA VAL A 203 11.35 -19.44 -6.01
C VAL A 203 11.64 -19.05 -7.47
N PRO A 204 10.76 -19.40 -8.44
CA PRO A 204 10.97 -19.03 -9.83
C PRO A 204 10.93 -17.51 -9.99
N VAL A 205 11.94 -16.95 -10.66
CA VAL A 205 12.04 -15.52 -10.95
C VAL A 205 12.58 -15.33 -12.37
N LEU A 206 12.38 -14.16 -12.95
CA LEU A 206 13.06 -13.79 -14.19
C LEU A 206 14.28 -12.91 -13.87
N ARG A 207 15.43 -13.23 -14.45
CA ARG A 207 16.66 -12.40 -14.34
C ARG A 207 17.34 -12.31 -15.70
N HIS A 208 17.65 -11.09 -16.13
CA HIS A 208 18.26 -10.82 -17.44
C HIS A 208 17.51 -11.46 -18.63
N GLY A 209 16.18 -11.51 -18.56
CA GLY A 209 15.31 -12.09 -19.59
C GLY A 209 15.28 -13.61 -19.61
N GLN A 210 15.91 -14.27 -18.64
CA GLN A 210 16.00 -15.73 -18.57
C GLN A 210 15.31 -16.25 -17.30
N PRO A 211 14.61 -17.40 -17.39
CA PRO A 211 14.13 -18.11 -16.21
C PRO A 211 15.29 -18.40 -15.25
N ALA A 212 15.13 -17.98 -14.01
CA ALA A 212 16.11 -18.12 -12.96
C ALA A 212 15.45 -18.56 -11.64
N SER A 213 16.27 -18.83 -10.64
CA SER A 213 15.82 -19.27 -9.33
C SER A 213 16.32 -18.29 -8.26
N GLY A 214 15.37 -17.68 -7.55
CA GLY A 214 15.62 -16.86 -6.39
C GLY A 214 15.50 -17.66 -5.09
N ARG A 215 15.97 -17.08 -3.99
CA ARG A 215 15.92 -17.72 -2.66
C ARG A 215 14.82 -17.11 -1.80
N GLY A 216 13.78 -17.89 -1.52
CA GLY A 216 12.61 -17.46 -0.75
C GLY A 216 13.00 -16.96 0.65
N LEU A 217 12.53 -15.78 1.01
CA LEU A 217 12.83 -15.05 2.25
C LEU A 217 14.33 -14.73 2.47
N ILE A 218 15.16 -14.81 1.44
CA ILE A 218 16.60 -14.52 1.51
C ILE A 218 16.98 -13.41 0.54
N ASP A 219 16.65 -13.59 -0.74
CA ASP A 219 16.84 -12.54 -1.74
C ASP A 219 15.94 -11.36 -1.39
N ALA A 220 16.45 -10.15 -1.56
CA ALA A 220 15.79 -8.96 -1.05
C ALA A 220 16.08 -7.73 -1.89
N MET A 221 15.15 -6.77 -1.83
CA MET A 221 15.39 -5.41 -2.27
C MET A 221 14.91 -4.42 -1.21
N ARG A 222 15.43 -3.20 -1.26
CA ARG A 222 15.04 -2.14 -0.33
C ARG A 222 14.09 -1.19 -1.03
N VAL A 223 12.94 -0.94 -0.42
CA VAL A 223 11.90 -0.05 -0.96
C VAL A 223 11.33 0.82 0.16
N THR A 224 10.99 2.04 -0.19
CA THR A 224 10.14 2.96 0.58
C THR A 224 8.79 2.95 -0.10
N VAL A 225 7.71 2.66 0.64
CA VAL A 225 6.35 2.77 0.10
C VAL A 225 5.89 4.20 0.31
N ALA A 226 5.77 4.96 -0.78
CA ALA A 226 5.51 6.40 -0.76
C ALA A 226 4.43 6.77 -1.78
N PRO A 227 3.14 6.61 -1.45
CA PRO A 227 2.08 7.17 -2.27
C PRO A 227 2.20 8.71 -2.30
N PRO A 228 1.97 9.33 -3.47
CA PRO A 228 1.83 10.77 -3.61
C PRO A 228 0.97 11.43 -2.52
N GLY A 229 1.52 12.49 -1.89
CA GLY A 229 0.77 13.35 -0.97
C GLY A 229 0.48 12.79 0.41
N VAL A 230 1.08 11.65 0.80
CA VAL A 230 0.97 11.14 2.17
C VAL A 230 2.33 10.80 2.75
N LYS A 231 2.38 10.76 4.09
CA LYS A 231 3.57 10.38 4.85
C LYS A 231 4.05 8.97 4.42
N PRO A 232 5.26 8.78 3.85
CA PRO A 232 5.70 7.47 3.37
C PRO A 232 5.93 6.48 4.52
N LEU A 233 5.96 5.18 4.23
CA LEU A 233 6.43 4.18 5.18
C LEU A 233 7.94 4.33 5.40
N ARG A 234 8.45 3.86 6.54
CA ARG A 234 9.91 3.74 6.72
C ARG A 234 10.49 2.74 5.72
N SER A 235 11.62 3.11 5.13
CA SER A 235 12.37 2.26 4.20
C SER A 235 12.76 0.93 4.82
N ARG A 236 12.40 -0.16 4.14
CA ARG A 236 12.54 -1.52 4.66
C ARG A 236 13.00 -2.49 3.59
N LYS A 237 13.48 -3.66 4.01
CA LYS A 237 13.78 -4.75 3.08
C LYS A 237 12.51 -5.52 2.77
N PHE A 238 12.24 -5.72 1.49
CA PHE A 238 11.27 -6.69 1.01
C PHE A 238 12.02 -7.96 0.67
N LEU A 239 11.63 -9.07 1.29
CA LEU A 239 12.20 -10.39 1.02
C LEU A 239 11.37 -11.10 -0.04
N LEU A 240 12.02 -11.78 -0.97
CA LEU A 240 11.38 -12.52 -2.06
C LEU A 240 10.39 -13.55 -1.51
N VAL A 241 9.17 -13.55 -2.06
CA VAL A 241 8.13 -14.52 -1.75
C VAL A 241 7.72 -15.28 -2.99
N ASP A 242 7.21 -16.50 -2.82
CA ASP A 242 6.48 -17.19 -3.88
C ASP A 242 5.09 -16.56 -3.99
N ALA A 243 4.81 -15.96 -5.15
CA ALA A 243 3.55 -15.26 -5.42
C ALA A 243 3.16 -15.40 -6.91
N PRO A 244 1.85 -15.42 -7.25
CA PRO A 244 1.38 -15.66 -8.61
C PRO A 244 1.98 -14.72 -9.65
N ASP A 245 2.20 -13.45 -9.31
CA ASP A 245 2.82 -12.43 -10.16
C ASP A 245 4.10 -12.92 -10.83
N LEU A 246 4.97 -13.63 -10.10
CA LEU A 246 6.25 -14.10 -10.63
C LEU A 246 6.08 -15.08 -11.80
N LYS A 247 4.97 -15.83 -11.82
CA LYS A 247 4.63 -16.77 -12.88
C LYS A 247 3.82 -16.12 -14.00
N LEU A 248 2.98 -15.14 -13.68
CA LEU A 248 2.08 -14.48 -14.63
C LEU A 248 2.78 -13.37 -15.45
N LEU A 249 3.72 -12.63 -14.85
CA LEU A 249 4.42 -11.52 -15.51
C LEU A 249 5.18 -11.91 -16.79
N PRO A 250 5.93 -13.03 -16.85
CA PRO A 250 6.62 -13.43 -18.08
C PRO A 250 5.67 -13.73 -19.26
N ALA A 251 4.44 -14.20 -18.97
CA ALA A 251 3.43 -14.41 -20.00
C ALA A 251 2.79 -13.09 -20.46
N ARG A 252 2.78 -12.06 -19.61
CA ARG A 252 2.24 -10.73 -19.91
C ARG A 252 3.18 -9.88 -20.76
N PHE A 253 4.50 -10.01 -20.55
CA PHE A 253 5.51 -9.17 -21.21
C PHE A 253 6.64 -10.02 -21.81
N ALA A 254 6.71 -10.09 -23.14
CA ALA A 254 7.74 -10.85 -23.84
C ALA A 254 9.17 -10.33 -23.60
N ASP A 255 9.34 -9.01 -23.50
CA ASP A 255 10.64 -8.36 -23.31
C ASP A 255 11.07 -8.19 -21.85
N LEU A 256 10.33 -8.77 -20.91
CA LEU A 256 10.62 -8.62 -19.49
C LEU A 256 12.02 -9.16 -19.18
N LYS A 257 12.84 -8.35 -18.51
CA LYS A 257 14.20 -8.73 -18.12
C LYS A 257 14.27 -9.20 -16.67
N SER A 258 13.49 -8.60 -15.78
CA SER A 258 13.50 -9.02 -14.38
C SER A 258 12.18 -8.83 -13.68
N SER A 259 11.84 -9.78 -12.80
CA SER A 259 10.69 -9.71 -11.91
C SER A 259 11.08 -9.90 -10.45
N PHE A 260 10.38 -9.22 -9.55
CA PHE A 260 10.51 -9.43 -8.10
C PHE A 260 9.16 -9.23 -7.42
N THR A 261 8.79 -10.13 -6.51
CA THR A 261 7.65 -9.95 -5.62
C THR A 261 8.08 -10.28 -4.20
N GLY A 262 7.82 -9.38 -3.24
CA GLY A 262 8.34 -9.56 -1.89
C GLY A 262 7.44 -9.06 -0.77
N VAL A 263 7.81 -9.40 0.46
CA VAL A 263 7.14 -8.96 1.68
C VAL A 263 8.09 -8.17 2.59
N GLY A 264 7.62 -7.05 3.13
CA GLY A 264 8.38 -6.13 3.99
C GLY A 264 7.72 -5.91 5.35
N THR A 265 8.04 -6.76 6.33
CA THR A 265 7.42 -6.71 7.67
C THR A 265 8.19 -5.82 8.66
N GLU A 266 7.48 -5.28 9.64
CA GLU A 266 8.05 -4.69 10.85
C GLU A 266 7.69 -5.56 12.08
N PRO A 267 8.55 -5.63 13.11
CA PRO A 267 9.88 -5.01 13.18
C PRO A 267 10.91 -5.71 12.28
N GLN A 268 11.77 -4.93 11.60
CA GLN A 268 12.83 -5.43 10.71
C GLN A 268 13.78 -6.46 11.37
N VAL A 269 13.88 -6.48 12.69
CA VAL A 269 14.68 -7.47 13.44
C VAL A 269 14.09 -8.88 13.29
N LEU A 270 12.77 -9.04 13.47
CA LEU A 270 12.11 -10.33 13.30
C LEU A 270 12.21 -10.82 11.86
N GLN A 271 12.08 -9.92 10.89
CA GLN A 271 12.24 -10.26 9.48
C GLN A 271 13.67 -10.75 9.17
N ARG A 272 14.70 -10.15 9.78
CA ARG A 272 16.09 -10.63 9.66
C ARG A 272 16.29 -12.01 10.29
N MET A 273 15.67 -12.27 11.44
CA MET A 273 15.71 -13.59 12.07
C MET A 273 15.03 -14.65 11.19
N LEU A 274 13.88 -14.32 10.59
CA LEU A 274 13.21 -15.19 9.63
C LEU A 274 14.09 -15.47 8.40
N SER A 275 14.77 -14.45 7.87
CA SER A 275 15.71 -14.61 6.77
C SER A 275 16.92 -15.48 7.14
N LEU A 276 17.43 -15.35 8.38
CA LEU A 276 18.50 -16.22 8.89
C LEU A 276 18.02 -17.67 9.00
N ALA A 277 16.83 -17.90 9.54
CA ALA A 277 16.23 -19.25 9.60
C ALA A 277 16.01 -19.84 8.20
N ALA A 278 15.58 -19.02 7.25
CA ALA A 278 15.47 -19.41 5.85
C ALA A 278 16.83 -19.81 5.25
N ARG A 279 17.93 -19.11 5.60
CA ARG A 279 19.29 -19.51 5.19
C ARG A 279 19.69 -20.87 5.75
N LEU A 280 19.31 -21.21 6.98
CA LEU A 280 19.55 -22.55 7.54
C LEU A 280 18.84 -23.62 6.72
N VAL A 281 17.61 -23.35 6.23
CA VAL A 281 16.91 -24.26 5.31
C VAL A 281 17.63 -24.36 3.97
N HIS A 282 18.05 -23.23 3.41
CA HIS A 282 18.78 -23.18 2.14
C HIS A 282 20.10 -23.95 2.19
N LEU A 283 20.84 -23.85 3.32
CA LEU A 283 22.07 -24.58 3.59
C LEU A 283 21.84 -26.04 4.01
N ARG A 284 20.59 -26.51 4.01
CA ARG A 284 20.17 -27.87 4.41
C ARG A 284 20.49 -28.23 5.88
N LEU A 285 20.67 -27.22 6.74
CA LEU A 285 20.82 -27.39 8.20
C LEU A 285 19.46 -27.58 8.89
N LEU A 286 18.38 -27.13 8.26
CA LEU A 286 16.99 -27.39 8.66
C LEU A 286 16.19 -27.86 7.44
N PRO A 287 15.28 -28.85 7.57
CA PRO A 287 14.50 -29.32 6.42
C PRO A 287 13.38 -28.35 6.01
N SER A 288 12.77 -27.64 6.97
CA SER A 288 11.67 -26.70 6.74
C SER A 288 11.43 -25.80 7.95
N LEU A 289 10.85 -24.62 7.73
CA LEU A 289 10.33 -23.76 8.81
C LEU A 289 8.86 -24.06 9.17
N LEU A 290 8.17 -24.91 8.39
CA LEU A 290 6.75 -25.20 8.59
C LEU A 290 6.39 -25.70 10.00
N PRO A 291 7.18 -26.57 10.66
CA PRO A 291 6.91 -26.99 12.04
C PRO A 291 6.88 -25.82 13.05
N PHE A 292 7.60 -24.73 12.75
CA PHE A 292 7.71 -23.56 13.61
C PHE A 292 6.62 -22.50 13.36
N ALA A 293 5.67 -22.74 12.44
CA ALA A 293 4.68 -21.73 12.04
C ALA A 293 3.88 -21.15 13.23
N ARG A 294 3.52 -21.97 14.23
CA ARG A 294 2.84 -21.48 15.44
C ARG A 294 3.72 -20.57 16.29
N LEU A 295 5.01 -20.90 16.43
CA LEU A 295 5.97 -20.08 17.16
C LEU A 295 6.20 -18.75 16.44
N LEU A 296 6.38 -18.79 15.13
CA LEU A 296 6.53 -17.60 14.28
C LEU A 296 5.31 -16.69 14.37
N GLN A 297 4.10 -17.25 14.38
CA GLN A 297 2.87 -16.48 14.57
C GLN A 297 2.83 -15.80 15.93
N ARG A 298 3.09 -16.54 17.01
CA ARG A 298 3.13 -15.98 18.38
C ARG A 298 4.16 -14.86 18.50
N ALA A 299 5.35 -15.06 17.94
CA ALA A 299 6.39 -14.03 17.92
C ALA A 299 5.94 -12.77 17.16
N SER A 300 5.28 -12.93 16.01
CA SER A 300 4.73 -11.80 15.26
C SER A 300 3.70 -11.00 16.06
N HIS A 301 2.86 -11.66 16.86
CA HIS A 301 1.85 -10.97 17.68
C HIS A 301 2.47 -10.33 18.94
N ALA A 302 3.43 -11.00 19.57
CA ALA A 302 4.08 -10.49 20.79
C ALA A 302 4.97 -9.27 20.54
N PHE A 303 5.54 -9.15 19.34
CA PHE A 303 6.46 -8.08 18.95
C PHE A 303 5.84 -7.13 17.91
N ALA A 304 4.59 -6.72 18.11
CA ALA A 304 3.87 -5.75 17.29
C ALA A 304 4.38 -4.31 17.51
N VAL A 305 5.66 -4.08 17.21
CA VAL A 305 6.34 -2.78 17.39
C VAL A 305 6.49 -2.09 16.03
N GLY A 306 5.88 -0.92 15.88
CA GLY A 306 5.96 -0.13 14.65
C GLY A 306 4.82 0.86 14.52
N GLU A 307 4.83 1.63 13.43
CA GLU A 307 3.68 2.45 13.03
C GLU A 307 2.50 1.52 12.66
N HIS A 308 1.27 1.89 13.04
CA HIS A 308 0.06 1.15 12.68
C HIS A 308 -0.35 1.45 11.23
N ARG A 309 0.52 1.09 10.29
CA ARG A 309 0.39 1.43 8.86
C ARG A 309 0.90 0.29 7.99
N GLY A 310 0.09 -0.13 7.04
CA GLY A 310 0.45 -1.07 6.00
C GLY A 310 0.75 -0.35 4.68
N GLY A 311 1.23 -1.08 3.69
CA GLY A 311 1.36 -0.56 2.35
C GLY A 311 1.67 -1.62 1.32
N MET A 312 1.62 -1.21 0.06
CA MET A 312 1.92 -2.02 -1.10
C MET A 312 2.56 -1.12 -2.16
N PHE A 313 3.37 -1.71 -3.04
CA PHE A 313 3.85 -1.00 -4.23
C PHE A 313 3.89 -1.95 -5.43
N VAL A 314 3.80 -1.35 -6.62
CA VAL A 314 4.13 -1.94 -7.90
C VAL A 314 5.01 -0.94 -8.63
N ARG A 315 6.17 -1.38 -9.14
CA ARG A 315 7.13 -0.56 -9.86
C ARG A 315 7.39 -1.17 -11.22
N VAL A 316 7.37 -0.34 -12.24
CA VAL A 316 7.62 -0.68 -13.64
C VAL A 316 8.79 0.16 -14.12
N GLY A 317 9.79 -0.48 -14.73
CA GLY A 317 10.91 0.20 -15.36
C GLY A 317 11.07 -0.26 -16.80
N GLY A 318 11.41 0.64 -17.70
CA GLY A 318 11.45 0.34 -19.13
C GLY A 318 11.86 1.53 -19.97
N VAL A 319 11.27 1.62 -21.16
CA VAL A 319 11.39 2.77 -22.05
C VAL A 319 10.02 3.30 -22.45
N ASP A 320 9.90 4.61 -22.56
CA ASP A 320 8.70 5.30 -23.04
C ASP A 320 8.56 5.23 -24.57
N HIS A 321 7.49 5.80 -25.12
CA HIS A 321 7.25 5.87 -26.57
C HIS A 321 8.24 6.76 -27.33
N ALA A 322 9.00 7.61 -26.63
CA ALA A 322 10.10 8.39 -27.20
C ALA A 322 11.46 7.67 -27.12
N GLY A 323 11.49 6.43 -26.61
CA GLY A 323 12.71 5.64 -26.44
C GLY A 323 13.55 6.00 -25.20
N LYS A 324 13.03 6.85 -24.31
CA LYS A 324 13.73 7.32 -23.11
C LYS A 324 13.48 6.41 -21.93
N ARG A 325 14.40 6.41 -20.95
CA ARG A 325 14.25 5.63 -19.72
C ARG A 325 13.13 6.19 -18.86
N LEU A 326 12.21 5.31 -18.50
CA LEU A 326 11.06 5.63 -17.65
C LEU A 326 11.02 4.66 -16.46
N SER A 327 10.78 5.21 -15.27
CA SER A 327 10.40 4.45 -14.08
C SER A 327 9.06 4.96 -13.58
N CYS A 328 8.10 4.07 -13.40
CA CYS A 328 6.78 4.37 -12.88
C CYS A 328 6.53 3.54 -11.61
N GLY A 329 5.94 4.13 -10.59
CA GLY A 329 5.63 3.47 -9.33
C GLY A 329 4.20 3.76 -8.90
N TRP A 330 3.40 2.72 -8.70
CA TRP A 330 2.15 2.82 -7.96
C TRP A 330 2.39 2.38 -6.52
N HIS A 331 1.95 3.19 -5.57
CA HIS A 331 2.16 2.97 -4.15
C HIS A 331 0.84 3.14 -3.42
N LEU A 332 0.65 2.35 -2.36
CA LEU A 332 -0.51 2.39 -1.49
C LEU A 332 -0.08 2.34 -0.02
N ILE A 333 -0.72 3.14 0.82
CA ILE A 333 -0.65 3.04 2.27
C ILE A 333 -2.05 2.88 2.83
N ALA A 334 -2.18 2.00 3.83
CA ALA A 334 -3.38 1.85 4.63
C ALA A 334 -3.07 2.19 6.09
N GLU A 335 -3.85 3.09 6.67
CA GLU A 335 -3.76 3.47 8.08
C GLU A 335 -4.56 2.51 8.96
N GLY A 336 -4.10 2.29 10.19
CA GLY A 336 -4.85 1.53 11.20
C GLY A 336 -5.23 0.12 10.74
N ASP A 337 -6.47 -0.24 11.02
CA ASP A 337 -7.05 -1.57 10.84
C ASP A 337 -7.67 -1.80 9.44
N ASP A 338 -7.47 -0.86 8.50
CA ASP A 338 -8.04 -0.92 7.15
C ASP A 338 -7.23 -1.81 6.19
N GLY A 339 -5.91 -1.83 6.34
CA GLY A 339 -5.02 -2.65 5.50
C GLY A 339 -5.42 -4.13 5.40
N PRO A 340 -5.84 -4.79 6.50
CA PRO A 340 -6.35 -6.17 6.48
C PRO A 340 -7.54 -6.47 5.56
N PHE A 341 -8.28 -5.45 5.07
CA PHE A 341 -9.39 -5.63 4.13
C PHE A 341 -8.95 -5.67 2.66
N ILE A 342 -7.78 -5.11 2.31
CA ILE A 342 -7.28 -5.05 0.93
C ILE A 342 -7.34 -6.41 0.20
N PRO A 343 -6.95 -7.54 0.83
CA PRO A 343 -6.95 -8.84 0.15
C PRO A 343 -8.32 -9.35 -0.31
N VAL A 344 -9.43 -8.76 0.16
CA VAL A 344 -10.80 -9.14 -0.24
C VAL A 344 -11.50 -8.07 -1.09
N ILE A 345 -10.86 -6.91 -1.32
CA ILE A 345 -11.45 -5.82 -2.11
C ILE A 345 -11.69 -6.24 -3.56
N GLY A 346 -10.83 -7.09 -4.14
CA GLY A 346 -11.05 -7.58 -5.51
C GLY A 346 -12.36 -8.37 -5.64
N VAL A 347 -12.72 -9.16 -4.63
CA VAL A 347 -14.00 -9.87 -4.63
C VAL A 347 -15.18 -8.92 -4.41
N ASP A 348 -15.06 -7.96 -3.48
CA ASP A 348 -16.10 -6.93 -3.27
C ASP A 348 -16.38 -6.14 -4.56
N ALA A 349 -15.32 -5.71 -5.27
CA ALA A 349 -15.44 -5.03 -6.55
C ALA A 349 -16.10 -5.91 -7.63
N LEU A 350 -15.70 -7.18 -7.76
CA LEU A 350 -16.32 -8.13 -8.67
C LEU A 350 -17.82 -8.29 -8.39
N VAL A 351 -18.19 -8.52 -7.12
CA VAL A 351 -19.60 -8.71 -6.73
C VAL A 351 -20.42 -7.46 -7.03
N ARG A 352 -19.91 -6.26 -6.72
CA ARG A 352 -20.61 -4.99 -7.02
C ARG A 352 -20.78 -4.77 -8.51
N ARG A 353 -19.81 -5.13 -9.36
CA ARG A 353 -19.92 -5.11 -10.83
C ARG A 353 -20.98 -6.09 -11.34
N LEU A 354 -21.04 -7.31 -10.79
CA LEU A 354 -22.08 -8.28 -11.14
C LEU A 354 -23.48 -7.75 -10.83
N LEU A 355 -23.65 -7.09 -9.69
CA LEU A 355 -24.92 -6.49 -9.28
C LEU A 355 -25.35 -5.31 -10.16
N THR A 356 -24.45 -4.69 -10.92
CA THR A 356 -24.76 -3.67 -11.93
C THR A 356 -24.90 -4.25 -13.35
N GLY A 357 -24.85 -5.58 -13.49
CA GLY A 357 -24.97 -6.27 -14.77
C GLY A 357 -23.66 -6.41 -15.55
N VAL A 358 -22.52 -5.99 -14.99
CA VAL A 358 -21.20 -6.14 -15.61
C VAL A 358 -20.60 -7.48 -15.20
N ARG A 359 -20.72 -8.47 -16.09
CA ARG A 359 -20.22 -9.82 -15.88
C ARG A 359 -18.86 -10.03 -16.57
N PRO A 360 -17.91 -10.75 -15.95
CA PRO A 360 -16.71 -11.23 -16.64
C PRO A 360 -17.03 -12.15 -17.81
N GLU A 361 -16.11 -12.24 -18.77
CA GLU A 361 -16.23 -13.25 -19.83
C GLU A 361 -16.19 -14.67 -19.26
N ASN A 362 -16.98 -15.57 -19.85
CA ASN A 362 -16.99 -16.98 -19.49
C ASN A 362 -15.61 -17.62 -19.74
N GLY A 363 -15.27 -18.60 -18.91
CA GLY A 363 -13.96 -19.25 -18.92
C GLY A 363 -13.25 -19.21 -17.57
N ALA A 364 -12.14 -19.94 -17.48
CA ALA A 364 -11.37 -20.10 -16.27
C ALA A 364 -9.98 -19.49 -16.46
N ARG A 365 -9.59 -18.54 -15.59
CA ARG A 365 -8.31 -17.82 -15.72
C ARG A 365 -7.89 -17.15 -14.41
N PRO A 366 -6.59 -16.82 -14.26
CA PRO A 366 -6.15 -15.93 -13.20
C PRO A 366 -6.89 -14.59 -13.27
N ALA A 367 -7.19 -13.98 -12.13
CA ALA A 367 -7.86 -12.69 -12.03
C ALA A 367 -6.97 -11.48 -12.42
N ALA A 368 -5.76 -11.76 -12.91
CA ALA A 368 -4.81 -10.76 -13.38
C ALA A 368 -5.36 -10.05 -14.64
N GLY A 369 -5.72 -8.78 -14.49
CA GLY A 369 -6.29 -7.96 -15.57
C GLY A 369 -7.82 -7.97 -15.67
N GLU A 370 -8.54 -8.64 -14.75
CA GLU A 370 -10.02 -8.67 -14.76
C GLU A 370 -10.66 -7.38 -14.21
N LEU A 371 -9.96 -6.72 -13.29
CA LEU A 371 -10.40 -5.52 -12.61
C LEU A 371 -9.47 -4.36 -12.95
N GLN A 372 -10.04 -3.18 -13.09
CA GLN A 372 -9.28 -1.95 -13.33
C GLN A 372 -8.85 -1.34 -11.99
N LEU A 373 -7.78 -0.52 -12.00
CA LEU A 373 -7.34 0.16 -10.77
C LEU A 373 -8.47 1.02 -10.16
N ALA A 374 -9.29 1.64 -11.02
CA ALA A 374 -10.45 2.44 -10.60
C ALA A 374 -11.48 1.64 -9.79
N ASP A 375 -11.66 0.33 -10.08
CA ASP A 375 -12.55 -0.55 -9.31
C ASP A 375 -12.08 -0.66 -7.84
N PHE A 376 -10.76 -0.74 -7.64
CA PHE A 376 -10.15 -0.77 -6.31
C PHE A 376 -10.15 0.60 -5.63
N GLU A 377 -9.86 1.67 -6.38
CA GLU A 377 -9.83 3.04 -5.84
C GLU A 377 -11.21 3.50 -5.36
N ALA A 378 -12.29 3.13 -6.06
CA ALA A 378 -13.65 3.35 -5.58
C ALA A 378 -13.89 2.65 -4.23
N ALA A 379 -13.40 1.41 -4.07
CA ALA A 379 -13.51 0.69 -2.81
C ALA A 379 -12.65 1.31 -1.70
N PHE A 380 -11.46 1.82 -2.02
CA PHE A 380 -10.54 2.45 -1.06
C PHE A 380 -11.14 3.68 -0.38
N GLN A 381 -12.07 4.40 -1.01
CA GLN A 381 -12.72 5.59 -0.44
C GLN A 381 -13.47 5.32 0.87
N ARG A 382 -13.85 4.05 1.13
CA ARG A 382 -14.51 3.62 2.38
C ARG A 382 -13.51 3.35 3.52
N PHE A 383 -12.22 3.50 3.25
CA PHE A 383 -11.13 3.18 4.16
C PHE A 383 -10.14 4.34 4.25
N SER A 384 -9.30 4.32 5.27
CA SER A 384 -8.12 5.19 5.41
C SER A 384 -6.98 4.66 4.54
N ILE A 385 -7.25 4.52 3.25
CA ILE A 385 -6.31 4.03 2.24
C ILE A 385 -6.02 5.18 1.27
N THR A 386 -4.74 5.39 1.00
CA THR A 386 -4.30 6.33 -0.04
C THR A 386 -3.35 5.63 -0.99
N SER A 387 -3.64 5.73 -2.28
CA SER A 387 -2.79 5.26 -3.36
C SER A 387 -2.50 6.37 -4.37
N GLY A 388 -1.47 6.15 -5.18
CA GLY A 388 -1.17 7.03 -6.30
C GLY A 388 0.01 6.57 -7.11
N ILE A 389 0.15 7.17 -8.29
CA ILE A 389 1.21 6.88 -9.26
C ILE A 389 2.23 8.03 -9.23
N SER A 390 3.51 7.68 -9.20
CA SER A 390 4.63 8.58 -9.45
C SER A 390 5.40 8.13 -10.69
N MET A 391 5.83 9.10 -11.50
CA MET A 391 6.61 8.87 -12.72
C MET A 391 7.92 9.64 -12.64
N GLU A 392 8.99 8.98 -13.04
CA GLU A 392 10.32 9.57 -13.12
C GLU A 392 10.90 9.34 -14.51
N ASN A 393 11.14 10.46 -15.20
CA ASN A 393 11.86 10.49 -16.47
C ASN A 393 13.26 11.07 -16.21
N GLU A 394 14.30 10.36 -16.61
CA GLU A 394 15.70 10.74 -16.32
C GLU A 394 16.11 12.08 -16.99
N GLU A 395 15.46 12.48 -18.09
CA GLU A 395 15.92 13.61 -18.90
C GLU A 395 15.15 14.93 -18.68
N THR A 396 13.95 14.89 -18.11
CA THR A 396 13.13 16.11 -17.87
C THR A 396 12.79 16.24 -16.38
N PRO A 397 13.74 16.68 -15.53
CA PRO A 397 13.50 16.77 -14.10
C PRO A 397 12.50 17.89 -13.80
N LEU A 398 11.28 17.49 -13.42
CA LEU A 398 10.23 18.37 -12.89
C LEU A 398 10.78 19.22 -11.71
N PRO A 399 10.13 20.35 -11.38
CA PRO A 399 10.37 21.10 -10.15
C PRO A 399 10.41 20.21 -8.91
N LEU A 400 11.17 20.61 -7.89
CA LEU A 400 11.47 19.75 -6.73
C LEU A 400 10.21 19.23 -6.03
N TYR A 401 9.27 20.13 -5.72
CA TYR A 401 8.03 19.77 -5.04
C TYR A 401 7.11 18.94 -5.94
N GLN A 402 7.06 19.23 -7.24
CA GLN A 402 6.28 18.45 -8.20
C GLN A 402 6.82 17.02 -8.32
N ARG A 403 8.14 16.80 -8.31
CA ARG A 403 8.73 15.46 -8.28
C ARG A 403 8.32 14.67 -7.04
N ILE A 404 8.45 15.28 -5.86
CA ILE A 404 8.16 14.60 -4.58
C ILE A 404 6.67 14.34 -4.41
N LEU A 405 5.82 15.31 -4.79
CA LEU A 405 4.37 15.20 -4.63
C LEU A 405 3.72 14.31 -5.69
N GLY A 406 4.34 14.09 -6.85
CA GLY A 406 3.78 13.25 -7.91
C GLY A 406 2.37 13.70 -8.30
N SER A 407 1.43 12.75 -8.41
CA SER A 407 0.01 13.07 -8.71
C SER A 407 -0.67 13.96 -7.65
N ALA A 408 -0.13 14.07 -6.44
CA ALA A 408 -0.68 14.96 -5.42
C ALA A 408 -0.40 16.46 -5.70
N TRP A 409 0.50 16.76 -6.63
CA TRP A 409 0.77 18.13 -7.08
C TRP A 409 -0.48 18.82 -7.63
N GLU A 410 -1.32 18.08 -8.37
CA GLU A 410 -2.54 18.60 -8.99
C GLU A 410 -3.60 19.05 -7.98
N ARG A 411 -3.48 18.61 -6.73
CA ARG A 411 -4.37 18.99 -5.62
C ARG A 411 -3.84 20.19 -4.81
N LEU A 412 -2.66 20.70 -5.13
CA LEU A 412 -2.14 21.86 -4.41
C LEU A 412 -2.95 23.13 -4.75
N PRO A 413 -3.21 23.98 -3.75
CA PRO A 413 -3.76 25.30 -3.99
C PRO A 413 -2.91 26.12 -4.99
N PRO A 414 -3.52 26.93 -5.87
CA PRO A 414 -2.82 27.70 -6.89
C PRO A 414 -1.64 28.54 -6.36
N ALA A 415 -1.78 29.20 -5.20
CA ALA A 415 -0.72 30.03 -4.64
C ALA A 415 0.51 29.20 -4.21
N LEU A 416 0.27 27.99 -3.68
CA LEU A 416 1.34 27.06 -3.31
C LEU A 416 2.02 26.50 -4.57
N ALA A 417 1.24 26.07 -5.55
CA ALA A 417 1.77 25.58 -6.82
C ALA A 417 2.61 26.67 -7.53
N ALA A 418 2.14 27.92 -7.53
CA ALA A 418 2.84 29.06 -8.11
C ALA A 418 4.17 29.35 -7.39
N LEU A 419 4.24 29.22 -6.06
CA LEU A 419 5.51 29.37 -5.31
C LEU A 419 6.47 28.20 -5.57
N HIS A 420 5.96 27.01 -5.89
CA HIS A 420 6.76 25.79 -6.03
C HIS A 420 6.99 25.31 -7.47
N ALA A 421 6.51 26.05 -8.48
CA ALA A 421 6.66 25.77 -9.91
C ALA A 421 8.11 25.65 -10.47
N GLY A 422 9.14 25.77 -9.64
CA GLY A 422 10.56 25.72 -10.01
C GLY A 422 11.10 27.01 -10.63
N GLY A 423 12.42 27.04 -10.88
CA GLY A 423 13.09 28.19 -11.49
C GLY A 423 13.49 29.30 -10.50
N ALA A 424 14.20 30.31 -11.01
CA ALA A 424 14.67 31.45 -10.21
C ALA A 424 13.54 32.45 -9.99
N ARG A 425 13.19 32.72 -8.73
CA ARG A 425 12.02 33.52 -8.35
C ARG A 425 12.30 34.32 -7.08
N VAL A 426 11.55 35.40 -6.91
CA VAL A 426 11.54 36.21 -5.69
C VAL A 426 10.10 36.33 -5.21
N ALA A 427 9.89 36.18 -3.92
CA ALA A 427 8.61 36.40 -3.28
C ALA A 427 8.80 37.30 -2.07
N SER A 428 7.89 38.26 -1.90
CA SER A 428 8.00 39.29 -0.86
C SER A 428 6.70 39.39 -0.05
N GLY A 429 6.80 39.78 1.21
CA GLY A 429 5.64 39.92 2.09
C GLY A 429 5.99 40.31 3.52
N ARG A 430 5.15 39.89 4.48
CA ARG A 430 5.27 40.26 5.91
C ARG A 430 5.26 39.03 6.81
N ALA A 431 6.02 39.09 7.90
CA ALA A 431 6.15 38.01 8.88
C ALA A 431 6.05 38.51 10.32
N ARG A 432 5.39 37.73 11.16
CA ARG A 432 5.45 37.78 12.62
C ARG A 432 6.43 36.71 13.10
N ILE A 433 7.36 37.08 13.98
CA ILE A 433 8.41 36.21 14.52
C ILE A 433 8.33 36.22 16.04
N GLU A 434 8.20 35.03 16.61
CA GLU A 434 8.24 34.78 18.04
C GLU A 434 9.49 33.95 18.40
N ARG A 435 10.07 34.22 19.57
CA ARG A 435 11.28 33.55 20.06
C ARG A 435 11.05 32.84 21.37
N GLY A 436 11.70 31.69 21.51
CA GLY A 436 11.80 30.97 22.78
C GLY A 436 12.42 31.79 23.90
N GLY A 437 11.83 31.73 25.10
CA GLY A 437 12.36 32.37 26.29
C GLY A 437 13.56 31.65 26.93
N GLY A 438 13.71 30.33 26.69
CA GLY A 438 14.71 29.48 27.35
C GLY A 438 16.16 29.72 26.89
N LEU A 439 17.13 29.47 27.77
CA LEU A 439 18.56 29.67 27.48
C LEU A 439 19.03 28.81 26.30
N LEU A 440 18.68 27.52 26.30
CA LEU A 440 19.01 26.60 25.20
C LEU A 440 18.37 27.02 23.88
N ALA A 441 17.12 27.48 23.90
CA ALA A 441 16.45 28.03 22.72
C ALA A 441 17.21 29.24 22.15
N ARG A 442 17.68 30.16 23.00
CA ARG A 442 18.48 31.34 22.58
C ARG A 442 19.84 30.95 21.99
N ILE A 443 20.51 29.93 22.54
CA ILE A 443 21.78 29.43 22.00
C ILE A 443 21.56 28.83 20.60
N VAL A 444 20.59 27.93 20.46
CA VAL A 444 20.25 27.30 19.17
C VAL A 444 19.82 28.35 18.15
N ALA A 445 18.99 29.30 18.57
CA ALA A 445 18.54 30.43 17.79
C ALA A 445 19.68 31.25 17.18
N ARG A 446 20.71 31.54 17.98
CA ARG A 446 21.88 32.32 17.57
C ARG A 446 22.82 31.51 16.70
N ALA A 447 23.02 30.23 17.01
CA ALA A 447 23.88 29.34 16.25
C ALA A 447 23.36 29.08 14.81
N ILE A 448 22.04 28.98 14.65
CA ILE A 448 21.41 28.80 13.32
C ILE A 448 21.24 30.13 12.58
N GLY A 449 21.25 31.26 13.29
CA GLY A 449 21.08 32.60 12.69
C GLY A 449 19.62 32.94 12.40
N PHE A 450 18.68 32.39 13.17
CA PHE A 450 17.26 32.73 13.03
C PHE A 450 17.01 34.24 13.30
N PRO A 451 15.92 34.83 12.78
CA PRO A 451 15.67 36.28 12.89
C PRO A 451 15.24 36.73 14.30
N LYS A 452 15.24 38.03 14.59
CA LYS A 452 14.79 38.58 15.89
C LYS A 452 13.26 38.55 15.99
N ALA A 453 12.73 38.58 17.22
CA ALA A 453 11.28 38.67 17.43
C ALA A 453 10.74 40.01 16.91
N GLY A 454 9.54 40.01 16.31
CA GLY A 454 8.89 41.19 15.75
C GLY A 454 7.51 40.86 15.16
N GLU A 455 6.61 41.84 15.12
CA GLU A 455 5.20 41.62 14.73
C GLU A 455 4.92 41.86 13.23
N ASP A 456 5.61 42.83 12.61
CA ASP A 456 5.46 43.18 11.19
C ASP A 456 6.84 43.35 10.53
N VAL A 457 7.52 42.23 10.29
CA VAL A 457 8.86 42.19 9.71
C VAL A 457 8.76 41.99 8.21
N PRO A 458 9.38 42.85 7.37
CA PRO A 458 9.43 42.62 5.93
C PRO A 458 10.23 41.36 5.64
N VAL A 459 9.69 40.48 4.79
CA VAL A 459 10.34 39.24 4.38
C VAL A 459 10.47 39.18 2.86
N THR A 460 11.65 38.78 2.39
CA THR A 460 11.90 38.45 0.99
C THR A 460 12.55 37.07 0.90
N VAL A 461 12.00 36.21 0.05
CA VAL A 461 12.50 34.86 -0.20
C VAL A 461 12.92 34.76 -1.67
N ARG A 462 14.20 34.45 -1.89
CA ARG A 462 14.75 34.18 -3.21
C ARG A 462 14.98 32.69 -3.38
N PHE A 463 14.45 32.15 -4.48
CA PHE A 463 14.59 30.77 -4.90
C PHE A 463 15.58 30.73 -6.07
N VAL A 464 16.59 29.87 -5.99
CA VAL A 464 17.54 29.64 -7.08
C VAL A 464 17.70 28.15 -7.28
N ARG A 465 17.52 27.67 -8.51
CA ARG A 465 17.80 26.27 -8.87
C ARG A 465 19.31 26.07 -9.07
N ASP A 466 19.86 25.06 -8.42
CA ASP A 466 21.24 24.60 -8.55
C ASP A 466 21.24 23.08 -8.78
N GLY A 467 21.17 22.69 -10.06
CA GLY A 467 21.00 21.30 -10.49
C GLY A 467 19.69 20.68 -9.97
N ASP A 468 19.83 19.65 -9.12
CA ASP A 468 18.72 18.93 -8.46
C ASP A 468 18.23 19.63 -7.17
N ARG A 469 18.90 20.71 -6.76
CA ARG A 469 18.66 21.40 -5.49
C ARG A 469 18.01 22.75 -5.73
N GLU A 470 17.27 23.21 -4.74
CA GLU A 470 16.75 24.57 -4.68
C GLU A 470 17.39 25.28 -3.49
N ILE A 471 18.08 26.38 -3.76
CA ILE A 471 18.66 27.25 -2.75
C ILE A 471 17.62 28.28 -2.36
N TRP A 472 17.35 28.38 -1.06
CA TRP A 472 16.41 29.32 -0.48
C TRP A 472 17.20 30.34 0.33
N THR A 473 17.12 31.61 -0.06
CA THR A 473 17.69 32.73 0.69
C THR A 473 16.55 33.57 1.24
N ARG A 474 16.44 33.63 2.57
CA ARG A 474 15.37 34.34 3.26
C ARG A 474 15.98 35.54 3.99
N ASP A 475 15.46 36.72 3.71
CA ASP A 475 15.80 37.98 4.41
C ASP A 475 14.60 38.39 5.27
N PHE A 476 14.80 38.47 6.57
CA PHE A 476 13.80 38.96 7.53
C PHE A 476 14.31 40.26 8.16
N GLY A 477 13.88 41.41 7.64
CA GLY A 477 14.27 42.72 8.17
C GLY A 477 15.78 42.95 8.24
N GLY A 478 16.54 42.48 7.25
CA GLY A 478 18.00 42.59 7.15
C GLY A 478 18.76 41.39 7.71
N MET A 479 18.08 40.44 8.34
CA MET A 479 18.68 39.18 8.82
C MET A 479 18.53 38.10 7.75
N VAL A 480 19.64 37.81 7.05
CA VAL A 480 19.68 36.82 5.97
C VAL A 480 20.11 35.45 6.50
N PHE A 481 19.34 34.41 6.16
CA PHE A 481 19.80 33.03 6.28
C PHE A 481 19.50 32.22 5.03
N ARG A 482 20.34 31.21 4.77
CA ARG A 482 20.30 30.39 3.57
C ARG A 482 20.12 28.92 3.95
N SER A 483 19.19 28.25 3.28
CA SER A 483 19.10 26.79 3.27
C SER A 483 19.13 26.29 1.82
N TRP A 484 19.26 24.99 1.66
CA TRP A 484 18.97 24.35 0.39
C TRP A 484 18.09 23.14 0.62
N GLN A 485 17.21 22.90 -0.34
CA GLN A 485 16.29 21.79 -0.38
C GLN A 485 16.61 20.90 -1.57
N ALA A 486 16.46 19.60 -1.38
CA ALA A 486 16.58 18.63 -2.46
C ALA A 486 15.75 17.40 -2.12
N GLU A 487 15.45 16.59 -3.12
CA GLU A 487 14.91 15.27 -2.88
C GLU A 487 15.99 14.41 -2.21
N ALA A 488 15.63 13.73 -1.14
CA ALA A 488 16.55 12.83 -0.45
C ALA A 488 16.89 11.62 -1.33
N LYS A 489 18.04 11.00 -1.06
CA LYS A 489 18.60 9.90 -1.86
C LYS A 489 18.64 8.59 -1.07
N GLY A 490 18.67 7.48 -1.79
CA GLY A 490 18.82 6.14 -1.21
C GLY A 490 17.60 5.74 -0.39
N ARG A 491 17.80 5.34 0.88
CA ARG A 491 16.71 4.85 1.74
C ARG A 491 15.69 5.94 2.11
N ASP A 492 16.07 7.20 2.01
CA ASP A 492 15.20 8.32 2.40
C ASP A 492 14.58 9.02 1.18
N ARG A 493 14.67 8.39 0.00
CA ARG A 493 13.97 8.85 -1.22
C ARG A 493 12.48 9.11 -0.92
N ASP A 494 11.88 10.00 -1.71
CA ASP A 494 10.49 10.48 -1.55
C ASP A 494 10.30 11.43 -0.34
N LEU A 495 11.38 11.87 0.31
CA LEU A 495 11.37 12.91 1.33
C LEU A 495 12.08 14.16 0.83
N LEU A 496 11.56 15.32 1.23
CA LEU A 496 12.26 16.59 1.11
C LEU A 496 13.39 16.64 2.14
N ALA A 497 14.62 16.83 1.69
CA ALA A 497 15.76 17.11 2.54
C ALA A 497 16.05 18.60 2.55
N GLU A 498 15.81 19.26 3.67
CA GLU A 498 16.27 20.63 3.90
C GLU A 498 17.55 20.63 4.73
N VAL A 499 18.54 21.39 4.28
CA VAL A 499 19.84 21.54 4.94
C VAL A 499 20.10 23.00 5.26
N PHE A 500 20.39 23.25 6.54
CA PHE A 500 20.80 24.54 7.05
C PHE A 500 21.91 24.33 8.09
N GLY A 501 23.06 24.95 7.85
CA GLY A 501 24.26 24.72 8.68
C GLY A 501 24.62 23.23 8.79
N PRO A 502 24.86 22.69 10.00
CA PRO A 502 25.22 21.28 10.21
C PRO A 502 24.01 20.34 10.22
N PHE A 503 22.79 20.87 10.11
CA PHE A 503 21.55 20.11 10.23
C PHE A 503 21.00 19.74 8.86
N ARG A 504 20.50 18.50 8.77
CA ARG A 504 19.69 18.02 7.64
C ARG A 504 18.40 17.46 8.17
N VAL A 505 17.27 18.08 7.83
CA VAL A 505 15.93 17.65 8.21
C VAL A 505 15.28 16.97 7.02
N LEU A 506 14.69 15.79 7.25
CA LEU A 506 13.98 15.01 6.26
C LEU A 506 12.48 15.13 6.54
N MET A 507 11.72 15.60 5.57
CA MET A 507 10.30 15.93 5.72
C MET A 507 9.47 15.23 4.63
N ALA A 508 8.29 14.76 5.02
CA ALA A 508 7.27 14.33 4.08
C ALA A 508 6.36 15.50 3.75
N LEU A 509 6.05 15.68 2.46
CA LEU A 509 5.11 16.69 1.98
C LEU A 509 3.70 16.09 1.95
N VAL A 510 2.79 16.64 2.75
CA VAL A 510 1.43 16.10 2.93
C VAL A 510 0.41 17.20 2.69
N PRO A 511 -0.24 17.25 1.51
CA PRO A 511 -1.40 18.09 1.28
C PRO A 511 -2.55 17.72 2.25
N ASP A 512 -3.18 18.73 2.83
CA ASP A 512 -4.24 18.64 3.84
C ASP A 512 -5.22 19.80 3.61
N GLY A 513 -6.19 19.61 2.72
CA GLY A 513 -7.10 20.67 2.27
C GLY A 513 -6.35 21.81 1.59
N GLU A 514 -6.49 23.02 2.11
CA GLU A 514 -5.79 24.22 1.63
C GLU A 514 -4.34 24.33 2.14
N LYS A 515 -3.86 23.31 2.86
CA LYS A 515 -2.53 23.29 3.49
C LYS A 515 -1.59 22.28 2.83
N LEU A 516 -0.30 22.57 2.86
CA LEU A 516 0.78 21.63 2.65
C LEU A 516 1.58 21.50 3.94
N ARG A 517 1.47 20.37 4.64
CA ARG A 517 2.23 20.11 5.86
C ARG A 517 3.59 19.50 5.56
N LEU A 518 4.62 19.98 6.27
CA LEU A 518 5.99 19.47 6.19
C LEU A 518 6.27 18.61 7.43
N VAL A 519 6.02 17.30 7.31
CA VAL A 519 6.09 16.38 8.46
C VAL A 519 7.48 15.80 8.62
N VAL A 520 8.18 16.14 9.70
CA VAL A 520 9.54 15.64 9.99
C VAL A 520 9.56 14.12 10.16
N ARG A 521 10.38 13.43 9.35
CA ARG A 521 10.57 11.96 9.36
C ARG A 521 11.94 11.51 9.81
N GLY A 522 12.90 12.41 9.83
CA GLY A 522 14.27 12.13 10.23
C GLY A 522 15.06 13.41 10.28
N TRP A 523 16.16 13.39 11.01
CA TRP A 523 17.09 14.51 11.03
C TRP A 523 18.50 14.03 11.33
N ARG A 524 19.48 14.84 10.93
CA ARG A 524 20.90 14.53 11.06
C ARG A 524 21.66 15.76 11.51
N PHE A 525 22.74 15.50 12.25
CA PHE A 525 23.75 16.49 12.57
C PHE A 525 25.08 15.99 12.00
N LEU A 526 25.73 16.78 11.15
CA LEU A 526 26.98 16.42 10.46
C LEU A 526 26.91 15.05 9.75
N GLY A 527 25.74 14.71 9.21
CA GLY A 527 25.49 13.43 8.52
C GLY A 527 25.10 12.25 9.43
N ILE A 528 25.21 12.38 10.75
CA ILE A 528 24.84 11.33 11.70
C ILE A 528 23.33 11.38 11.98
N PRO A 529 22.58 10.28 11.77
CA PRO A 529 21.15 10.22 12.12
C PRO A 529 20.93 10.38 13.63
N LEU A 530 20.05 11.28 14.01
CA LEU A 530 19.71 11.53 15.42
C LEU A 530 18.33 10.94 15.78
N PRO A 531 18.09 10.58 17.06
CA PRO A 531 16.81 10.07 17.51
C PRO A 531 15.66 11.05 17.28
N MET A 532 14.49 10.53 16.88
CA MET A 532 13.32 11.36 16.58
C MET A 532 12.77 12.14 17.78
N PHE A 533 12.93 11.64 19.01
CA PHE A 533 12.46 12.35 20.21
C PHE A 533 13.25 13.64 20.50
N LEU A 534 14.40 13.82 19.85
CA LEU A 534 15.22 15.03 19.89
C LEU A 534 15.04 15.91 18.64
N ALA A 535 14.27 15.45 17.65
CA ALA A 535 14.06 16.19 16.42
C ALA A 535 13.43 17.56 16.68
N PRO A 536 13.72 18.57 15.84
CA PRO A 536 12.92 19.78 15.83
C PRO A 536 11.46 19.39 15.55
N GLY A 537 10.60 19.65 16.52
CA GLY A 537 9.15 19.56 16.42
C GLY A 537 8.53 20.94 16.24
N GLY A 538 7.22 21.00 16.37
CA GLY A 538 6.40 22.16 16.03
C GLY A 538 5.53 21.86 14.80
N ASP A 539 4.47 22.63 14.62
CA ASP A 539 3.66 22.57 13.41
C ASP A 539 4.37 23.35 12.30
N THR A 540 4.49 22.75 11.11
CA THR A 540 5.07 23.42 9.94
C THR A 540 4.20 23.12 8.74
N TYR A 541 3.60 24.17 8.20
CA TYR A 541 2.74 24.08 7.03
C TYR A 541 2.76 25.38 6.23
N GLU A 542 2.40 25.23 4.97
CA GLU A 542 2.12 26.29 4.03
C GLU A 542 0.61 26.23 3.74
N GLU A 543 -0.06 27.36 3.56
CA GLU A 543 -1.50 27.37 3.26
C GLU A 543 -1.83 28.48 2.25
N GLU A 544 -2.85 28.27 1.45
CA GLU A 544 -3.45 29.36 0.71
C GLU A 544 -4.51 30.03 1.57
N ARG A 545 -4.42 31.35 1.72
CA ARG A 545 -5.45 32.14 2.39
C ARG A 545 -5.61 33.46 1.66
N ASP A 546 -6.84 33.82 1.33
CA ASP A 546 -7.17 35.04 0.60
C ASP A 546 -6.39 35.17 -0.75
N GLY A 547 -6.16 34.03 -1.42
CA GLY A 547 -5.40 33.95 -2.68
C GLY A 547 -3.89 34.21 -2.53
N ARG A 548 -3.37 34.22 -1.31
CA ARG A 548 -1.94 34.43 -1.02
C ARG A 548 -1.33 33.18 -0.39
N PHE A 549 -0.02 33.04 -0.61
CA PHE A 549 0.76 32.02 0.08
C PHE A 549 1.00 32.47 1.52
N HIS A 550 0.57 31.67 2.48
CA HIS A 550 0.85 31.83 3.89
C HIS A 550 1.79 30.71 4.36
N PHE A 551 2.73 31.06 5.25
CA PHE A 551 3.60 30.08 5.89
C PHE A 551 3.44 30.11 7.39
N HIS A 552 3.54 28.94 8.00
CA HIS A 552 3.65 28.74 9.43
C HIS A 552 4.81 27.79 9.68
N VAL A 553 5.86 28.28 10.33
CA VAL A 553 7.01 27.46 10.70
C VAL A 553 7.24 27.58 12.19
N GLU A 554 6.96 26.51 12.92
CA GLU A 554 7.31 26.38 14.32
C GLU A 554 8.46 25.39 14.48
N ILE A 555 9.52 25.82 15.15
CA ILE A 555 10.67 24.99 15.50
C ILE A 555 10.81 25.00 17.00
N GLY A 556 10.68 23.83 17.61
CA GLY A 556 10.85 23.60 19.02
C GLY A 556 11.34 22.19 19.32
N GLY A 557 11.51 21.86 20.59
CA GLY A 557 11.92 20.52 21.00
C GLY A 557 11.65 20.28 22.47
N ARG A 558 11.62 19.01 22.88
CA ARG A 558 11.36 18.62 24.28
C ARG A 558 12.31 19.29 25.27
N LEU A 559 13.57 19.49 24.89
CA LEU A 559 14.60 20.07 25.74
C LEU A 559 14.69 21.60 25.63
N THR A 560 14.40 22.15 24.45
CA THR A 560 14.57 23.58 24.17
C THR A 560 13.31 24.39 24.45
N GLY A 561 12.14 23.74 24.50
CA GLY A 561 10.86 24.42 24.29
C GLY A 561 10.78 24.99 22.87
N LEU A 562 9.94 26.00 22.69
CA LEU A 562 9.91 26.81 21.47
C LEU A 562 11.30 27.43 21.22
N VAL A 563 11.84 27.31 20.00
CA VAL A 563 13.07 28.00 19.58
C VAL A 563 12.72 29.24 18.78
N VAL A 564 11.89 29.06 17.75
CA VAL A 564 11.37 30.13 16.90
C VAL A 564 10.03 29.70 16.32
N ARG A 565 9.10 30.64 16.21
CA ARG A 565 7.91 30.52 15.38
C ARG A 565 7.89 31.71 14.45
N TYR A 566 7.73 31.49 13.15
CA TYR A 566 7.46 32.57 12.23
C TYR A 566 6.26 32.25 11.34
N THR A 567 5.34 33.20 11.28
CA THR A 567 4.12 33.12 10.49
C THR A 567 4.03 34.35 9.59
N GLY A 568 3.48 34.20 8.40
CA GLY A 568 3.43 35.33 7.48
C GLY A 568 2.80 34.97 6.14
N TRP A 569 2.92 35.89 5.20
CA TRP A 569 2.47 35.70 3.82
C TRP A 569 3.51 36.21 2.83
N LEU A 570 3.46 35.65 1.62
CA LEU A 570 4.31 36.02 0.48
C LEU A 570 3.45 36.17 -0.78
N VAL A 571 3.89 37.06 -1.66
CA VAL A 571 3.39 37.20 -3.04
C VAL A 571 4.58 37.05 -3.97
N VAL A 572 4.45 36.20 -5.00
CA VAL A 572 5.47 36.02 -6.04
C VAL A 572 5.52 37.28 -6.91
N GLU A 573 6.72 37.79 -7.15
CA GLU A 573 6.98 38.97 -7.98
C GLU A 573 6.87 38.70 -9.48
#